data_AF-A0A426FIU9-F1
#
_entry.id   AF-A0A426FIU9-F1
#
_cell.length_a   1.000
_cell.length_b   1.000
_cell.length_c   1.000
_cell.angle_alpha   90.00
_cell.angle_beta   90.00
_cell.angle_gamma   90.00
#
_symmetry.space_group_name_H-M   'P 1'
#
loop_
_entity.id
_entity.type
_entity.pdbx_description
1 polymer ?
#
loop_
_entity_poly.entity_id
_entity_poly.type
_entity_poly.pdbx_seq_one_letter_code
_entity_poly.pdbx_strand_id
1 'polypeptide(L)' 'MKKKLVALAVAALLPACTKTVTYEVTNSSCAGFSVIKASRQDTTETLRQVLIHNTTYRQICDAGEKNEKQNE' A
#
# COMPACT_ATOMS: atom_id res chain seq x y z
N MET A 1 32.74 -5.31 38.14
CA MET A 1 31.74 -6.01 37.30
C MET A 1 30.33 -5.42 37.39
N LYS A 2 29.84 -5.02 38.57
CA LYS A 2 28.48 -4.45 38.77
C LYS A 2 28.14 -3.25 37.85
N LYS A 3 29.08 -2.32 37.64
CA LYS A 3 28.91 -1.15 36.75
C LYS A 3 28.77 -1.51 35.27
N LYS A 4 29.41 -2.61 34.83
CA LYS A 4 29.33 -3.12 33.45
C LYS A 4 27.97 -3.79 33.20
N LEU A 5 27.43 -4.48 34.21
CA LEU A 5 26.10 -5.10 34.15
C LEU A 5 24.98 -4.05 34.06
N VAL A 6 25.09 -2.96 34.82
CA VAL A 6 24.11 -1.85 34.75
C VAL A 6 24.15 -1.17 33.38
N ALA A 7 25.33 -0.92 32.83
CA ALA A 7 25.46 -0.33 31.49
C ALA A 7 24.87 -1.23 30.39
N LEU A 8 25.04 -2.55 30.50
CA LEU A 8 24.48 -3.51 29.55
C LEU A 8 22.94 -3.57 29.65
N ALA A 9 22.41 -3.55 30.88
CA ALA A 9 20.97 -3.54 31.10
C ALA A 9 20.30 -2.27 30.54
N VAL A 10 20.93 -1.10 30.72
CA VAL A 10 20.44 0.17 30.15
C VAL A 10 20.51 0.15 28.63
N ALA A 11 21.62 -0.34 28.05
CA ALA A 11 21.79 -0.45 26.59
C ALA A 11 20.73 -1.33 25.92
N ALA A 12 20.30 -2.40 26.60
CA ALA A 12 19.27 -3.32 26.10
C ALA A 12 17.83 -2.75 26.14
N LEU A 13 17.60 -1.64 26.88
CA LEU A 13 16.28 -1.00 27.01
C LEU A 13 16.02 0.10 25.97
N LEU A 14 17.06 0.60 25.27
CA LEU A 14 16.91 1.61 24.22
C LEU A 14 16.01 1.21 23.02
N PRO A 15 16.00 -0.05 22.50
CA PRO A 15 15.20 -0.38 21.32
C PRO A 15 13.68 -0.39 21.57
N ALA A 16 13.23 -0.37 22.82
CA ALA A 16 11.81 -0.27 23.16
C ALA A 16 11.25 1.17 23.02
N CYS A 17 12.11 2.19 22.95
CA CYS A 17 11.67 3.59 22.81
C CYS A 17 11.45 4.02 21.35
N THR A 18 11.99 3.30 20.38
CA THR A 18 11.75 3.60 18.95
C THR A 18 10.49 2.89 18.48
N LYS A 19 9.33 3.53 18.65
CA LYS A 19 8.11 3.12 17.94
C LYS A 19 8.24 3.50 16.47
N THR A 20 8.90 2.68 15.68
CA THR A 20 8.81 2.75 14.22
C THR A 20 7.56 2.00 13.78
N VAL A 21 6.39 2.56 14.08
CA VAL A 21 5.18 2.14 13.36
C VAL A 21 5.26 2.82 12.00
N THR A 22 5.86 2.14 11.04
CA THR A 22 5.66 2.45 9.63
C THR A 22 4.28 1.95 9.27
N TYR A 23 3.28 2.84 9.34
CA TYR A 23 2.05 2.65 8.58
C TYR A 23 2.47 2.77 7.12
N GLU A 24 2.82 1.64 6.51
CA GLU A 24 2.69 1.53 5.07
C GLU A 24 1.22 1.81 4.80
N VAL A 25 0.94 3.00 4.27
CA VAL A 25 -0.34 3.28 3.64
C VAL A 25 -0.34 2.40 2.40
N THR A 26 -0.68 1.12 2.59
CA THR A 26 -1.00 0.24 1.49
C THR A 26 -2.06 0.98 0.71
N ASN A 27 -1.81 1.27 -0.57
CA ASN A 27 -2.74 2.00 -1.41
C ASN A 27 -4.01 1.13 -1.56
N SER A 28 -4.91 1.25 -0.59
CA SER A 28 -6.08 0.38 -0.43
C SER A 28 -7.06 0.55 -1.59
N SER A 29 -6.88 1.60 -2.40
CA SER A 29 -7.67 1.83 -3.60
C SER A 29 -7.51 0.70 -4.62
N CYS A 30 -6.36 0.01 -4.69
CA CYS A 30 -6.24 -1.15 -5.57
C CYS A 30 -6.83 -2.43 -4.97
N ALA A 31 -6.79 -2.56 -3.64
CA ALA A 31 -7.35 -3.72 -2.92
C ALA A 31 -8.89 -3.68 -2.82
N GLY A 32 -9.48 -2.48 -2.77
CA GLY A 32 -10.92 -2.28 -2.61
C GLY A 32 -11.71 -2.14 -3.91
N PHE A 33 -11.04 -2.06 -5.07
CA PHE A 33 -11.69 -1.80 -6.35
C PHE A 33 -11.14 -2.72 -7.46
N SER A 34 -11.88 -2.82 -8.56
CA SER A 34 -11.50 -3.58 -9.75
C SER A 34 -11.98 -2.90 -11.04
N VAL A 35 -11.55 -3.44 -12.18
CA VAL A 35 -12.02 -2.99 -13.50
C VAL A 35 -13.53 -3.23 -13.63
N ILE A 36 -14.26 -2.18 -13.98
CA ILE A 36 -15.72 -2.23 -14.16
C ILE A 36 -16.03 -2.63 -15.61
N LYS A 37 -16.97 -3.58 -15.77
CA LYS A 37 -17.50 -3.95 -17.09
C LYS A 37 -18.66 -3.05 -17.48
N ALA A 38 -18.49 -2.26 -18.54
CA ALA A 38 -19.56 -1.43 -19.08
C ALA A 38 -20.73 -2.27 -19.64
N SER A 39 -21.95 -1.77 -19.47
CA SER A 39 -23.18 -2.31 -20.06
C SER A 39 -23.53 -1.61 -21.38
N ARG A 40 -24.27 -2.31 -22.24
CA ARG A 40 -24.87 -1.70 -23.45
C ARG A 40 -26.03 -0.77 -23.13
N GLN A 41 -26.60 -0.91 -21.94
CA GLN A 41 -27.73 -0.10 -21.45
C GLN A 41 -27.26 1.15 -20.70
N ASP A 42 -25.95 1.32 -20.50
CA ASP A 42 -25.40 2.46 -19.78
C ASP A 42 -25.65 3.75 -20.55
N THR A 43 -25.96 4.82 -19.81
CA THR A 43 -25.98 6.17 -20.37
C THR A 43 -24.59 6.61 -20.78
N THR A 44 -24.50 7.63 -21.64
CA THR A 44 -23.21 8.23 -22.02
C THR A 44 -22.40 8.69 -20.82
N GLU A 45 -23.05 9.26 -19.80
CA GLU A 45 -22.37 9.72 -18.58
C GLU A 45 -21.84 8.55 -17.75
N THR A 46 -22.60 7.47 -17.62
CA THR A 46 -22.14 6.24 -16.95
C THR A 46 -20.93 5.66 -17.67
N LEU A 47 -20.99 5.56 -19.01
CA LEU A 47 -19.87 5.06 -19.82
C LEU A 47 -18.62 5.92 -19.65
N ARG A 48 -18.78 7.25 -19.58
CA ARG A 48 -17.67 8.19 -19.34
C ARG A 48 -17.02 7.93 -17.99
N GLN A 49 -17.81 7.73 -16.94
CA GLN A 49 -17.30 7.43 -15.59
C GLN A 49 -16.57 6.09 -15.54
N VAL A 50 -17.14 5.05 -16.16
CA VAL A 50 -16.50 3.72 -16.27
C VAL A 50 -15.17 3.83 -17.01
N LEU A 51 -15.10 4.60 -18.09
CA LEU A 51 -13.86 4.82 -18.84
C LEU A 51 -12.79 5.50 -17.98
N ILE A 52 -13.14 6.57 -17.26
CA ILE A 52 -12.20 7.30 -16.39
C ILE A 52 -11.72 6.38 -15.26
N HIS A 53 -12.62 5.68 -14.58
CA HIS A 53 -12.28 4.73 -13.51
C HIS A 53 -11.30 3.65 -14.01
N ASN A 54 -11.65 2.95 -15.09
CA ASN A 54 -10.84 1.87 -15.61
C ASN A 54 -9.46 2.35 -16.10
N THR A 55 -9.40 3.53 -16.71
CA THR A 55 -8.11 4.10 -17.18
C THR A 55 -7.20 4.40 -15.99
N THR A 56 -7.73 5.09 -14.99
CA THR A 56 -6.99 5.42 -13.76
C THR A 56 -6.57 4.17 -13.01
N TYR A 57 -7.48 3.20 -12.83
CA TYR A 57 -7.19 1.93 -12.16
C TYR A 57 -6.00 1.20 -12.81
N ARG A 58 -5.99 1.08 -14.14
CA ARG A 58 -4.88 0.43 -14.85
C ARG A 58 -3.56 1.18 -14.73
N GLN A 59 -3.61 2.51 -14.68
CA GLN A 59 -2.41 3.33 -14.54
C GLN A 59 -1.77 3.20 -13.15
N ILE A 60 -2.59 3.09 -12.09
CA ILE A 60 -2.09 3.11 -10.71
C ILE A 60 -1.96 1.71 -10.09
N CYS A 61 -2.84 0.77 -10.48
CA CYS A 61 -2.92 -0.57 -9.88
C CYS A 61 -2.22 -1.63 -10.74
N ASP A 62 -2.52 -1.72 -12.04
CA ASP A 62 -1.89 -2.73 -12.92
C ASP A 62 -0.39 -2.41 -13.16
N ALA A 63 0.02 -1.15 -13.06
CA ALA A 63 1.42 -0.75 -13.18
C ALA A 63 2.26 -1.11 -11.94
N GLY A 64 1.63 -1.16 -10.75
CA GLY A 64 2.28 -1.56 -9.50
C GLY A 64 2.64 -3.06 -9.49
N GLU A 65 1.70 -3.93 -9.91
CA GLU A 65 1.92 -5.38 -9.95
C GLU A 65 3.09 -5.80 -10.86
N LYS A 66 3.34 -5.07 -11.96
CA LYS A 66 4.45 -5.37 -12.89
C LYS A 66 5.83 -5.07 -12.32
N ASN A 67 5.94 -4.08 -11.43
CA ASN A 67 7.22 -3.70 -10.83
C ASN A 67 7.56 -4.58 -9.61
N GLU A 68 6.56 -5.16 -8.94
CA GLU A 68 6.75 -6.05 -7.79
C GLU A 68 7.16 -7.47 -8.23
N LYS A 69 6.60 -7.97 -9.34
CA LYS A 69 6.93 -9.27 -9.94
C LYS A 69 8.30 -9.33 -10.64
N GLN A 70 9.01 -8.21 -10.76
CA GLN A 70 10.30 -8.12 -11.46
C GLN A 70 11.50 -8.19 -10.51
N ASN A 71 11.25 -8.23 -9.20
CA ASN A 71 12.25 -8.33 -8.13
C ASN A 71 12.17 -9.66 -7.35
N GLU A 72 11.53 -10.68 -7.91
CA GLU A 72 11.49 -12.06 -7.38
C GLU A 72 12.30 -13.01 -8.28
#